data_AF-R6WL74-F1
#
_entry.id   AF-R6WL74-F1
#
_cell.length_a   1.000
_cell.length_b   1.000
_cell.length_c   1.000
_cell.angle_alpha   90.00
_cell.angle_beta   90.00
_cell.angle_gamma   90.00
#
_symmetry.space_group_name_H-M   'P 1'
#
loop_
_entity.id
_entity.type
_entity.pdbx_description
1 polymer ?
#
loop_
_entity_poly.entity_id
_entity_poly.type
_entity_poly.pdbx_seq_one_letter_code
_entity_poly.pdbx_strand_id
1 'polypeptide(L)'
;MAFFDSMKETLTTAGRDVSQKAKEVSGVAKLKLDIKSKEDALNKEYIALGKRYYDMQKEGEIADEQIANVSSLLSEIADLKDEVVRMQGGACCPHCGAVIPEGAAFCSKCGAKM
;
A
#
# COMPACT_ATOMS: atom_id res chain seq x y z
N MET A 1 12.64 11.72 -49.08
CA MET A 1 11.92 12.99 -48.89
C MET A 1 10.42 12.79 -49.17
N ALA A 2 9.72 11.96 -48.38
CA ALA A 2 8.28 11.70 -48.56
C ALA A 2 7.50 11.62 -47.21
N PHE A 3 8.20 11.86 -46.10
CA PHE A 3 7.64 11.78 -44.75
C PHE A 3 7.32 13.17 -44.17
N PHE A 4 8.06 14.21 -44.60
CA PHE A 4 7.80 15.60 -44.18
C PHE A 4 6.66 16.25 -44.96
N ASP A 5 6.43 15.87 -46.23
CA ASP A 5 5.33 16.42 -47.04
C ASP A 5 3.95 15.92 -46.59
N SER A 6 3.85 14.65 -46.18
CA SER A 6 2.62 14.09 -45.60
C SER A 6 2.32 14.60 -44.19
N MET A 7 3.35 14.99 -43.43
CA MET A 7 3.17 15.69 -42.15
C MET A 7 2.71 17.15 -42.35
N LYS A 8 3.16 17.83 -43.42
CA LYS A 8 2.80 19.23 -43.70
C LYS A 8 1.35 19.38 -44.14
N GLU A 9 0.82 18.49 -44.97
CA GLU A 9 -0.58 18.53 -45.40
C GLU A 9 -1.56 18.25 -44.25
N THR A 10 -1.23 17.30 -43.37
CA THR A 10 -2.05 16.93 -42.20
C THR A 10 -2.07 18.03 -41.13
N LEU A 11 -1.00 18.82 -41.01
CA LEU A 11 -0.92 19.96 -40.07
C LEU A 11 -1.87 21.11 -40.44
N THR A 12 -2.08 21.35 -41.74
CA THR A 12 -2.94 22.45 -42.23
C THR A 12 -4.44 22.19 -42.03
N THR A 13 -4.88 20.93 -42.09
CA THR A 13 -6.30 20.58 -41.89
C THR A 13 -6.68 20.49 -40.41
N ALA A 14 -5.71 20.19 -39.53
CA ALA A 14 -5.90 20.17 -38.08
C ALA A 14 -5.82 21.56 -37.40
N GLY A 15 -5.72 22.66 -38.17
CA GLY A 15 -5.58 24.02 -37.65
C GLY A 15 -6.87 24.68 -37.15
N ARG A 16 -8.05 24.13 -37.45
CA ARG A 16 -9.34 24.77 -37.12
C ARG A 16 -10.01 24.33 -35.81
N ASP A 17 -9.66 23.16 -35.25
CA ASP A 17 -10.31 22.60 -34.06
C ASP A 17 -9.49 22.66 -32.76
N VAL A 18 -8.33 23.33 -32.77
CA VAL A 18 -7.42 23.38 -31.60
C VAL A 18 -7.85 24.42 -30.55
N SER A 19 -8.72 25.37 -30.89
CA SER A 19 -9.13 26.42 -29.94
C SER A 19 -10.16 25.96 -28.89
N GLN A 20 -10.90 24.86 -29.12
CA GLN A 20 -11.98 24.45 -28.22
C GLN A 20 -11.51 23.43 -27.16
N LYS A 21 -10.49 22.61 -27.46
CA LYS A 21 -9.92 21.63 -26.51
C LYS A 21 -9.02 22.23 -25.43
N ALA A 22 -8.45 23.41 -25.64
CA ALA A 22 -7.55 24.03 -24.65
C ALA A 22 -8.26 24.41 -23.33
N LYS A 23 -9.55 24.80 -23.39
CA LYS A 23 -10.35 25.12 -22.18
C LYS A 23 -10.75 23.88 -21.39
N GLU A 24 -11.11 22.78 -22.06
CA GLU A 24 -11.55 21.53 -21.43
C GLU A 24 -10.46 20.84 -20.62
N VAL A 25 -9.20 20.94 -21.06
CA VAL A 25 -8.05 20.36 -20.34
C VAL A 25 -7.87 20.98 -18.95
N SER A 26 -8.24 22.25 -18.76
CA SER A 26 -8.18 22.91 -17.43
C SER A 26 -9.24 22.39 -16.45
N GLY A 27 -10.45 22.10 -16.93
CA GLY A 27 -11.54 21.57 -16.11
C GLY A 27 -11.29 20.13 -15.67
N VAL A 28 -10.80 19.30 -16.58
CA VAL A 28 -10.43 17.91 -16.29
C VAL A 28 -9.26 17.82 -15.31
N ALA A 29 -8.24 18.66 -15.46
CA ALA A 29 -7.11 18.70 -14.51
C ALA A 29 -7.57 19.12 -13.11
N LYS A 30 -8.45 20.12 -13.00
CA LYS A 30 -9.03 20.55 -11.72
C LYS A 30 -9.83 19.42 -11.05
N LEU A 31 -10.71 18.76 -11.82
CA LEU A 31 -11.50 17.63 -11.31
C LEU A 31 -10.63 16.49 -10.80
N LYS A 32 -9.52 16.16 -11.47
CA LYS A 32 -8.57 15.14 -11.00
C LYS A 32 -7.88 15.50 -9.68
N LEU A 33 -7.52 16.77 -9.50
CA LEU A 33 -6.94 17.25 -8.25
C LEU A 33 -7.97 17.19 -7.11
N ASP A 34 -9.22 17.60 -7.39
CA ASP A 34 -10.31 17.52 -6.42
C ASP A 34 -10.59 16.06 -6.02
N ILE A 35 -10.63 15.13 -6.99
CA ILE A 35 -10.78 13.69 -6.72
C ILE A 35 -9.66 13.20 -5.79
N LYS A 36 -8.40 13.45 -6.13
CA LYS A 36 -7.26 13.03 -5.32
C LYS A 36 -7.34 13.60 -3.90
N SER A 37 -7.71 14.88 -3.76
CA SER A 37 -7.89 15.49 -2.45
C SER A 37 -9.02 14.84 -1.64
N LYS A 38 -10.11 14.41 -2.28
CA LYS A 38 -11.19 13.68 -1.61
C LYS A 38 -10.79 12.25 -1.24
N GLU A 39 -10.03 11.56 -2.10
CA GLU A 39 -9.47 10.24 -1.80
C GLU A 39 -8.53 10.29 -0.58
N ASP A 40 -7.66 11.30 -0.51
CA ASP A 40 -6.76 11.50 0.64
C ASP A 40 -7.54 11.80 1.92
N ALA A 41 -8.61 12.60 1.84
CA ALA A 41 -9.49 12.88 2.96
C ALA A 41 -10.24 11.61 3.42
N LEU A 42 -10.77 10.84 2.46
CA LEU A 42 -11.46 9.57 2.73
C LEU A 42 -10.54 8.58 3.43
N ASN A 43 -9.29 8.44 2.97
CA ASN A 43 -8.33 7.54 3.60
C ASN A 43 -8.02 7.93 5.06
N LYS A 44 -7.94 9.24 5.36
CA LYS A 44 -7.77 9.71 6.75
C LYS A 44 -8.95 9.32 7.63
N GLU A 45 -10.17 9.46 7.12
CA GLU A 45 -11.38 9.04 7.85
C GLU A 45 -11.39 7.53 8.08
N TYR A 46 -11.00 6.70 7.10
CA TYR A 46 -10.87 5.25 7.29
C TYR A 46 -9.87 4.89 8.38
N ILE A 47 -8.70 5.55 8.41
CA ILE A 47 -7.70 5.33 9.46
C ILE A 47 -8.25 5.72 10.83
N ALA A 48 -8.94 6.87 10.93
CA ALA A 48 -9.53 7.32 12.18
C ALA A 48 -10.62 6.37 12.69
N LEU A 49 -11.47 5.88 11.78
CA LEU A 49 -12.51 4.89 12.07
C LEU A 49 -11.90 3.58 12.55
N GLY A 50 -10.88 3.06 11.85
CA GLY A 50 -10.18 1.84 12.23
C GLY A 50 -9.52 1.93 13.60
N LYS A 51 -8.95 3.10 13.96
CA LYS A 51 -8.41 3.33 15.31
C LYS A 51 -9.49 3.27 16.38
N ARG A 52 -10.59 4.00 16.20
CA ARG A 52 -11.72 3.98 17.15
C ARG A 52 -12.27 2.58 17.32
N TYR A 53 -12.43 1.87 16.21
CA TYR A 53 -12.91 0.50 16.21
C TYR A 53 -11.98 -0.43 16.99
N TYR A 54 -10.67 -0.33 16.76
CA TYR A 54 -9.67 -1.08 17.53
C TYR A 54 -9.71 -0.76 19.03
N ASP A 55 -9.82 0.52 19.38
CA ASP A 55 -9.90 0.96 20.78
C ASP A 55 -11.16 0.43 21.45
N MET A 56 -12.32 0.55 20.80
CA MET A 56 -13.60 0.01 21.30
C MET A 56 -13.56 -1.51 21.45
N GLN A 57 -12.91 -2.23 20.53
CA GLN A 57 -12.75 -3.67 20.65
C GLN A 57 -11.79 -4.06 21.77
N LYS A 58 -10.69 -3.31 21.95
CA LYS A 58 -9.74 -3.52 23.06
C LYS A 58 -10.40 -3.27 24.41
N GLU A 59 -11.30 -2.30 24.50
CA GLU A 59 -12.11 -1.99 25.67
C GLU A 59 -13.28 -2.98 25.86
N GLY A 60 -13.49 -3.89 24.91
CA GLY A 60 -14.53 -4.92 24.96
C GLY A 60 -15.94 -4.40 24.65
N GLU A 61 -16.06 -3.17 24.15
CA GLU A 61 -17.35 -2.55 23.82
C GLU A 61 -17.95 -3.10 22.52
N ILE A 62 -17.11 -3.60 21.61
CA ILE A 62 -17.54 -4.23 20.35
C ILE A 62 -17.02 -5.66 20.31
N ALA A 63 -17.94 -6.62 20.29
CA ALA A 63 -17.68 -8.01 19.96
C ALA A 63 -18.01 -8.22 18.49
N ASP A 64 -16.99 -8.16 17.64
CA ASP A 64 -17.12 -8.49 16.21
C ASP A 64 -16.50 -9.86 15.95
N GLU A 65 -17.36 -10.83 15.65
CA GLU A 65 -16.95 -12.20 15.32
C GLU A 65 -15.97 -12.24 14.15
N GLN A 66 -16.06 -11.32 13.19
CA GLN A 66 -15.12 -11.29 12.06
C GLN A 66 -13.73 -10.87 12.52
N ILE A 67 -13.60 -9.94 13.48
CA ILE A 67 -12.26 -9.59 13.99
C ILE A 67 -11.73 -10.68 14.92
N ALA A 68 -12.57 -11.34 15.70
CA ALA A 68 -12.14 -12.51 16.48
C ALA A 68 -11.55 -13.58 15.53
N ASN A 69 -12.21 -13.84 14.40
CA ASN A 69 -11.71 -14.74 13.36
C ASN A 69 -10.41 -14.22 12.72
N VAL A 70 -10.32 -12.93 12.39
CA VAL A 70 -9.07 -12.32 11.86
C VAL A 70 -7.92 -12.48 12.86
N SER A 71 -8.19 -12.30 14.15
CA SER A 71 -7.18 -12.45 15.21
C SER A 71 -6.71 -13.90 15.33
N SER A 72 -7.62 -14.88 15.25
CA SER A 72 -7.28 -16.31 15.20
C SER A 72 -6.39 -16.61 14.00
N LEU A 73 -6.81 -16.20 12.80
CA LEU A 73 -6.07 -16.43 11.56
C LEU A 73 -4.68 -15.77 11.60
N LEU A 74 -4.56 -14.57 12.18
CA LEU A 74 -3.26 -13.91 12.35
C LEU A 74 -2.33 -14.69 13.28
N SER A 75 -2.86 -15.28 14.36
CA SER A 75 -2.09 -16.16 15.25
C SER A 75 -1.63 -17.41 14.51
N GLU A 76 -2.53 -18.08 13.79
CA GLU A 76 -2.21 -19.28 13.01
C GLU A 76 -1.15 -19.00 11.94
N ILE A 77 -1.25 -17.85 11.24
CA ILE A 77 -0.24 -17.41 10.27
C ILE A 77 1.12 -17.17 10.94
N ALA A 78 1.14 -16.61 12.15
CA ALA A 78 2.38 -16.40 12.89
C ALA A 78 3.03 -17.74 13.28
N ASP A 79 2.24 -18.67 13.80
CA ASP A 79 2.72 -20.01 14.18
C ASP A 79 3.27 -20.79 12.97
N LEU A 80 2.56 -20.75 11.84
CA LEU A 80 3.00 -21.36 10.59
C LEU A 80 4.30 -20.73 10.06
N LYS A 81 4.45 -19.40 10.15
CA LYS A 81 5.69 -18.71 9.76
C LYS A 81 6.86 -19.12 10.65
N ASP A 82 6.64 -19.21 11.95
CA ASP A 82 7.66 -19.67 12.89
C ASP A 82 8.04 -21.13 12.63
N GLU A 83 7.06 -21.98 12.29
CA GLU A 83 7.33 -23.36 11.90
C GLU A 83 8.15 -23.46 10.61
N VAL A 84 7.83 -22.65 9.60
CA VAL A 84 8.63 -22.55 8.37
C VAL A 84 10.07 -22.11 8.68
N VAL A 85 10.25 -21.12 9.56
CA VAL A 85 11.57 -20.64 9.98
C VAL A 85 12.36 -21.74 10.68
N ARG A 86 11.72 -22.49 11.59
CA ARG A 86 12.33 -23.66 12.26
C ARG A 86 12.70 -24.76 11.28
N MET A 87 11.81 -25.11 10.34
CA MET A 87 12.09 -26.13 9.32
C MET A 87 13.25 -25.75 8.39
N GLN A 88 13.50 -24.45 8.21
CA GLN A 88 14.63 -23.92 7.45
C GLN A 88 15.92 -23.79 8.27
N GLY A 89 15.94 -24.28 9.52
CA GLY A 89 17.08 -24.19 10.42
C GLY A 89 17.40 -22.75 10.81
N GLY A 90 16.37 -21.92 11.00
CA GLY A 90 16.48 -20.54 11.45
C GLY A 90 15.78 -20.29 12.79
N ALA A 91 16.18 -19.23 13.47
CA ALA A 91 15.61 -18.71 14.70
C ALA A 91 15.43 -17.19 14.61
N CYS A 92 14.33 -16.66 15.13
CA CYS A 92 14.10 -15.22 15.20
C CYS A 92 14.90 -14.58 16.35
N CYS A 93 15.63 -13.52 16.05
CA CYS A 93 16.33 -12.72 17.05
C CYS A 93 15.32 -12.03 17.98
N PRO A 94 15.38 -12.24 19.31
CA PRO A 94 14.42 -11.64 20.24
C PRO A 94 14.54 -10.12 20.36
N HIS A 95 15.68 -9.54 19.94
CA HIS A 95 15.92 -8.10 20.03
C HIS A 95 15.46 -7.32 18.79
N CYS A 96 15.55 -7.91 17.59
CA CYS A 96 15.25 -7.18 16.35
C CYS A 96 14.34 -7.91 15.36
N GLY A 97 13.92 -9.14 15.67
CA GLY A 97 13.02 -9.94 14.84
C GLY A 97 13.64 -10.48 13.54
N ALA A 98 14.97 -10.36 13.36
CA ALA A 98 15.64 -10.94 12.20
C ALA A 98 15.67 -12.47 12.29
N VAL A 99 15.40 -13.16 11.18
CA VAL A 99 15.62 -14.60 11.08
C VAL A 99 17.12 -14.85 10.90
N ILE A 100 17.71 -15.63 11.81
CA ILE A 100 19.14 -15.94 11.88
C ILE A 100 19.30 -17.47 11.85
N PRO A 101 20.34 -18.05 11.25
CA PRO A 101 20.58 -19.49 11.32
C PRO A 101 20.59 -20.03 12.76
N GLU A 102 20.00 -21.19 12.95
CA GLU A 102 19.91 -21.88 14.23
C GLU A 102 21.32 -22.21 14.74
N GLY A 103 21.59 -21.91 16.02
CA GLY A 103 22.91 -22.07 16.63
C GLY A 103 23.91 -20.94 16.37
N ALA A 104 23.53 -19.86 15.68
CA ALA A 104 24.36 -18.65 15.62
C ALA A 104 24.56 -18.07 17.02
N ALA A 105 25.78 -17.65 17.38
CA ALA A 105 26.06 -17.06 18.70
C ALA A 105 25.58 -15.59 18.82
N PHE A 106 25.46 -14.89 17.69
CA PHE A 106 25.08 -13.48 17.61
C PHE A 106 24.21 -13.22 16.39
N CYS A 107 23.31 -12.24 16.50
CA CYS A 107 22.45 -11.80 15.42
C CYS A 107 23.28 -11.04 14.38
N SER A 108 23.24 -11.49 13.12
CA SER A 108 23.93 -10.82 12.00
C SER A 108 23.36 -9.42 11.68
N LYS A 109 22.15 -9.09 12.18
CA LYS A 109 21.48 -7.80 11.91
C LYS A 109 21.70 -6.76 13.02
N CYS A 110 21.63 -7.16 14.29
CA CYS A 110 21.73 -6.21 15.42
C CYS A 110 22.88 -6.49 16.39
N GLY A 111 23.62 -7.58 16.23
CA GLY A 111 24.75 -7.95 17.10
C GLY A 111 24.36 -8.47 18.48
N ALA A 112 23.06 -8.56 18.81
CA ALA A 112 22.60 -9.15 20.06
C ALA A 112 22.99 -10.64 20.14
N LYS A 113 23.27 -11.13 21.35
CA LYS A 113 23.48 -12.56 21.60
C LYS A 113 22.18 -13.32 21.31
N MET A 114 22.28 -14.41 20.56
CA MET A 114 21.15 -15.25 20.12
C MET A 114 20.85 -16.37 21.10
#